data_AF-A0A383E6F3-F1
#
_entry.id   AF-A0A383E6F3-F1
#
_cell.length_a   1.000
_cell.length_b   1.000
_cell.length_c   1.000
_cell.angle_alpha   90.00
_cell.angle_beta   90.00
_cell.angle_gamma   90.00
#
_symmetry.space_group_name_H-M   'P 1'
#
loop_
_entity.id
_entity.type
_entity.pdbx_description
1 polymer ?
#
loop_
_entity_poly.entity_id
_entity_poly.type
_entity_poly.pdbx_seq_one_letter_code
_entity_poly.pdbx_strand_id
1 'polypeptide(L)'
;MVSRIILVVIYVSVFSIHSLAQVTYERLLTAEAEPHNWLSYSGTYKSQRHSLLEEVSKTNVKTLELKWVFQAQSFQSFEASPLV
;
A
#
# COMPACT_ATOMS: atom_id res chain seq x y z
N MET A 1 -29.42 -25.09 19.26
CA MET A 1 -29.04 -25.01 17.82
C MET A 1 -28.98 -23.56 17.33
N VAL A 2 -30.03 -22.76 17.55
CA VAL A 2 -30.15 -21.35 17.10
C VAL A 2 -29.08 -20.41 17.69
N SER A 3 -28.76 -20.54 18.98
CA SER A 3 -27.73 -19.71 19.65
C SER A 3 -26.32 -19.86 19.05
N ARG A 4 -25.96 -21.07 18.59
CA ARG A 4 -24.68 -21.31 17.90
C ARG A 4 -24.64 -20.66 16.52
N ILE A 5 -25.77 -20.64 15.81
CA ILE A 5 -25.88 -20.02 14.49
C ILE A 5 -25.74 -18.50 14.62
N ILE A 6 -26.37 -17.89 15.63
CA ILE A 6 -26.25 -16.45 15.90
C ILE A 6 -24.80 -16.06 16.22
N LEU A 7 -24.11 -16.84 17.06
CA LEU A 7 -22.70 -16.58 17.38
C LEU A 7 -21.79 -16.68 16.16
N VAL A 8 -22.02 -17.65 15.27
CA VAL A 8 -21.25 -17.80 14.03
C VAL A 8 -21.50 -16.63 13.07
N VAL A 9 -22.74 -16.18 12.93
CA VAL A 9 -23.09 -15.03 12.07
C VAL A 9 -22.44 -13.74 12.58
N ILE A 10 -22.44 -13.50 13.89
CA ILE A 10 -21.77 -12.34 14.50
C ILE A 10 -20.26 -12.43 14.27
N TYR A 11 -19.66 -13.61 14.44
CA TYR A 11 -18.22 -13.79 14.24
C TYR A 11 -17.80 -13.51 12.79
N VAL A 12 -18.56 -14.00 11.81
CA VAL A 12 -18.33 -13.74 10.38
C VAL A 12 -18.49 -12.25 10.04
N SER A 13 -19.49 -11.57 10.60
CA SER A 13 -19.73 -10.15 10.31
C SER A 13 -18.69 -9.22 10.95
N VAL A 14 -18.16 -9.55 12.13
CA VAL A 14 -17.02 -8.83 12.74
C VAL A 14 -15.72 -9.06 11.95
N PHE A 15 -15.54 -10.25 11.38
CA PHE A 15 -14.36 -10.56 10.54
C PHE A 15 -14.35 -9.74 9.24
N SER A 16 -15.51 -9.50 8.62
CA SER A 16 -15.63 -8.66 7.41
C SER A 16 -15.23 -7.20 7.59
N ILE A 17 -15.25 -6.68 8.83
CA ILE A 17 -14.83 -5.30 9.15
C ILE A 17 -13.29 -5.16 9.10
N HIS A 18 -12.57 -6.26 9.27
CA HIS A 18 -11.10 -6.29 9.28
C HIS A 18 -10.52 -6.56 7.88
N SER A 19 -11.01 -5.84 6.87
CA SER A 19 -10.37 -5.86 5.55
C SER A 19 -8.98 -5.24 5.66
N LEU A 20 -7.94 -6.03 5.37
CA LEU A 20 -6.58 -5.53 5.29
C LEU A 20 -6.42 -4.61 4.07
N ALA A 21 -5.51 -3.65 4.18
CA ALA A 21 -5.16 -2.70 3.10
C ALA A 21 -6.33 -1.86 2.57
N GLN A 22 -7.29 -1.48 3.41
CA GLN A 22 -8.36 -0.57 2.98
C GLN A 22 -7.81 0.84 2.69
N VAL A 23 -8.14 1.36 1.51
CA VAL A 23 -7.73 2.69 1.05
C VAL A 23 -8.99 3.50 0.80
N THR A 24 -9.43 4.27 1.80
CA THR A 24 -10.62 5.12 1.67
C THR A 24 -10.32 6.39 0.87
N TYR A 25 -11.37 7.04 0.40
CA TYR A 25 -11.24 8.32 -0.30
C TYR A 25 -10.58 9.40 0.57
N GLU A 26 -10.96 9.49 1.84
CA GLU A 26 -10.41 10.46 2.79
C GLU A 26 -8.92 10.22 3.06
N ARG A 27 -8.51 8.95 3.09
CA ARG A 27 -7.10 8.57 3.21
C ARG A 27 -6.32 8.98 1.96
N LEU A 28 -6.89 8.81 0.77
CA LEU A 28 -6.27 9.29 -0.48
C LEU A 28 -6.15 10.82 -0.53
N LEU A 29 -7.15 11.55 -0.03
CA LEU A 29 -7.10 13.02 0.08
C LEU A 29 -5.96 13.50 0.96
N THR A 30 -5.57 12.72 1.96
CA THR A 30 -4.54 13.06 2.96
C THR A 30 -3.30 12.18 2.86
N ALA A 31 -3.06 11.52 1.71
CA ALA A 31 -1.97 10.56 1.52
C ALA A 31 -0.57 11.13 1.80
N GLU A 32 -0.38 12.45 1.73
CA GLU A 32 0.88 13.11 2.09
C GLU A 32 1.26 12.97 3.58
N ALA A 33 0.29 12.68 4.45
CA ALA A 33 0.53 12.39 5.87
C ALA A 33 1.11 10.98 6.12
N GLU A 34 1.13 10.12 5.09
CA GLU A 34 1.63 8.75 5.17
C GLU A 34 2.79 8.52 4.18
N PRO A 35 3.96 9.20 4.35
CA PRO A 35 5.02 9.20 3.34
C PRO A 35 5.69 7.82 3.10
N HIS A 36 5.40 6.84 3.94
CA HIS A 36 5.84 5.45 3.80
C HIS A 36 4.96 4.62 2.85
N ASN A 37 3.78 5.10 2.49
CA ASN A 37 2.85 4.44 1.56
C ASN A 37 2.77 5.18 0.22
N TRP A 38 2.55 4.44 -0.87
CA TRP A 38 2.35 5.00 -2.21
C TRP A 38 0.97 4.58 -2.72
N LEU A 39 -0.05 5.34 -2.33
CA LEU A 39 -1.47 4.92 -2.43
C LEU A 39 -2.13 5.22 -3.78
N SER A 40 -1.47 5.98 -4.67
CA SER A 40 -1.99 6.33 -5.99
C SER A 40 -0.88 6.34 -7.04
N TYR A 41 -1.24 6.32 -8.33
CA TYR A 41 -0.26 6.24 -9.44
C TYR A 41 0.91 7.22 -9.34
N SER A 42 0.66 8.46 -8.86
CA SER A 42 1.66 9.52 -8.74
C SER A 42 1.93 9.93 -7.28
N GLY A 43 1.65 9.05 -6.32
CA GLY A 43 1.83 9.25 -4.89
C GLY A 43 0.61 9.92 -4.25
N THR A 44 0.39 11.20 -4.55
CA THR A 44 -0.75 12.00 -4.08
C THR A 44 -1.58 12.52 -5.25
N TYR A 45 -2.78 13.05 -4.97
CA TYR A 45 -3.60 13.72 -6.00
C TYR A 45 -2.94 14.97 -6.61
N LYS A 46 -1.94 15.56 -5.94
CA LYS A 46 -1.13 16.64 -6.51
C LYS A 46 -0.22 16.17 -7.66
N SER A 47 -0.05 14.85 -7.82
CA SER A 47 0.71 14.20 -8.89
C SER A 47 2.16 14.66 -9.04
N GLN A 48 2.78 15.09 -7.94
CA GLN A 48 4.16 15.61 -7.93
C GLN A 48 5.23 14.52 -7.96
N ARG A 49 4.87 13.26 -7.65
CA ARG A 49 5.81 12.13 -7.54
C ARG A 49 6.99 12.42 -6.59
N HIS A 50 6.74 13.16 -5.52
CA HIS A 50 7.74 13.55 -4.52
C HIS A 50 7.47 12.83 -3.20
N SER A 51 8.49 12.14 -2.66
CA SER A 51 8.44 11.49 -1.35
C SER A 51 9.08 12.38 -0.28
N LEU A 52 8.53 12.37 0.94
CA LEU A 52 9.10 13.04 2.11
C LEU A 52 10.04 12.13 2.92
N LEU A 53 10.32 10.90 2.45
CA LEU A 53 11.28 10.01 3.10
C LEU A 53 12.71 10.50 2.86
N GLU A 54 13.51 10.53 3.92
CA GLU A 54 14.88 11.06 3.90
C GLU A 54 15.95 10.00 4.24
N GLU A 55 15.56 8.74 4.47
CA GLU A 55 16.50 7.65 4.82
C GLU A 55 17.58 7.46 3.75
N VAL A 56 17.22 7.62 2.48
CA VAL A 56 18.16 7.65 1.34
C VAL A 56 18.42 9.10 0.95
N SER A 57 19.69 9.49 0.93
CA SER A 57 20.14 10.86 0.66
C SER A 57 21.40 10.88 -0.20
N LYS A 58 21.83 12.08 -0.61
CA LYS A 58 23.03 12.28 -1.45
C LYS A 58 24.32 11.74 -0.80
N THR A 59 24.36 11.61 0.52
CA THR A 59 25.55 11.16 1.26
C THR A 59 25.67 9.64 1.35
N ASN A 60 24.55 8.92 1.36
CA ASN A 60 24.50 7.46 1.56
C ASN A 60 24.00 6.67 0.33
N VAL A 61 23.48 7.32 -0.72
CA VAL A 61 22.98 6.62 -1.93
C VAL A 61 24.01 5.67 -2.55
N LYS A 62 25.30 5.97 -2.39
CA LYS A 62 26.43 5.14 -2.85
C LYS A 62 26.54 3.77 -2.16
N THR A 63 25.85 3.55 -1.04
CA THR A 63 25.89 2.30 -0.28
C THR A 63 24.63 1.46 -0.46
N LEU A 64 23.72 1.85 -1.38
CA LEU A 64 22.55 1.04 -1.68
C LEU A 64 22.94 -0.27 -2.36
N GLU A 65 22.26 -1.34 -1.95
CA GLU A 65 22.40 -2.66 -2.53
C GLU A 65 21.04 -3.27 -2.86
N LEU A 66 21.04 -4.26 -3.76
CA LEU A 66 19.84 -5.00 -4.12
C LEU A 66 19.38 -5.85 -2.93
N LYS A 67 18.19 -5.56 -2.39
CA LYS A 67 17.62 -6.36 -1.29
C LYS A 67 16.88 -7.62 -1.78
N TRP A 68 16.12 -7.52 -2.87
CA TRP A 68 15.36 -8.64 -3.44
C TRP A 68 14.90 -8.33 -4.88
N VAL A 69 14.50 -9.36 -5.62
CA VAL A 69 13.92 -9.28 -6.97
C VAL A 69 12.68 -10.16 -7.06
N PHE A 70 11.66 -9.68 -7.76
CA PHE A 70 10.52 -10.47 -8.21
C PHE A 70 10.52 -10.56 -9.73
N GLN A 71 10.39 -11.76 -10.27
CA GLN A 71 10.31 -12.00 -11.70
C GLN A 71 8.85 -12.11 -12.13
N ALA A 72 8.31 -11.02 -12.69
CA ALA A 72 7.03 -11.04 -13.38
C ALA A 72 7.15 -12.04 -14.55
N GLN A 73 6.30 -13.06 -14.60
CA GLN A 73 6.29 -14.11 -15.63
C GLN A 73 5.76 -13.57 -16.97
N SER A 74 6.39 -12.52 -17.49
CA SER A 74 6.01 -11.81 -18.71
C SER A 74 7.27 -11.34 -19.43
N PHE A 75 7.26 -11.46 -20.75
CA PHE A 75 8.29 -10.92 -21.64
C PHE A 75 7.89 -9.56 -22.25
N GLN A 76 6.73 -9.02 -21.87
CA GLN A 76 6.25 -7.71 -22.35
C GLN A 76 6.89 -6.56 -21.57
N SER A 77 6.87 -5.35 -22.15
CA SER A 77 7.27 -4.13 -21.47
C SER A 77 6.44 -3.88 -20.20
N PHE A 78 7.10 -3.35 -19.16
CA PHE A 78 6.47 -3.05 -17.88
C PHE A 78 6.42 -1.52 -17.68
N GLU A 79 5.20 -0.97 -17.73
CA GLU A 79 4.95 0.48 -17.55
C GLU A 79 4.23 0.80 -16.22
N ALA A 80 4.13 -0.20 -15.34
CA ALA A 80 3.44 -0.06 -14.06
C ALA A 80 4.25 0.77 -13.04
N SER A 81 3.56 1.62 -12.28
CA SER A 81 4.08 2.19 -11.02
C SER A 81 3.55 1.35 -9.85
N PRO A 82 4.40 0.84 -8.95
CA PRO A 82 3.96 0.02 -7.83
C PRO A 82 3.13 0.86 -6.83
N LEU A 83 2.16 0.20 -6.19
CA LEU A 83 1.45 0.73 -5.02
C LEU A 83 1.90 -0.07 -3.80
N VAL A 84 2.08 0.63 -2.67
CA VAL A 84 2.55 0.07 -1.40
C VAL A 84 1.70 0.61 -0.27
#